data_AF-A0A367KEZ3-F1
#
_entry.id   AF-A0A367KEZ3-F1
#
_cell.length_a   1.000
_cell.length_b   1.000
_cell.length_c   1.000
_cell.angle_alpha   90.00
_cell.angle_beta   90.00
_cell.angle_gamma   90.00
#
_symmetry.space_group_name_H-M   'P 1'
#
loop_
_entity.id
_entity.type
_entity.pdbx_description
1 polymer ?
#
loop_
_entity_poly.entity_id
_entity_poly.type
_entity_poly.pdbx_seq_one_letter_code
_entity_poly.pdbx_strand_id
1 'polypeptide(L)' 'MVKISTEVPKKARKNFRAGVSKRLHSKLSPDVDDLIYLDFLIFMDQLVKNTEQHVGRRRMIEPEDIEAVLE' A
#
# COMPACT_ATOMS: atom_id res chain seq x y z
N MET A 1 6.44 -16.49 -15.47
CA MET A 1 5.30 -16.28 -14.55
C MET A 1 5.83 -16.44 -13.13
N VAL A 2 6.13 -15.33 -12.45
CA VAL A 2 6.65 -15.36 -11.07
C VAL A 2 5.52 -15.89 -10.17
N LYS A 3 5.68 -17.07 -9.56
CA LYS A 3 4.76 -17.55 -8.53
C LYS A 3 4.99 -16.70 -7.28
N ILE A 4 4.23 -15.63 -7.13
CA ILE A 4 4.23 -14.83 -5.91
C ILE A 4 3.70 -15.76 -4.81
N SER A 5 4.57 -16.15 -3.88
CA SER A 5 4.19 -16.99 -2.76
C SER A 5 3.04 -16.33 -1.99
N THR A 6 1.91 -17.02 -1.86
CA THR A 6 0.73 -16.55 -1.13
C THR A 6 1.00 -16.29 0.36
N GLU A 7 2.16 -16.70 0.87
CA GLU A 7 2.59 -16.44 2.25
C GLU A 7 3.04 -14.99 2.46
N VAL A 8 3.65 -14.38 1.44
CA VAL A 8 4.16 -13.00 1.52
C VAL A 8 3.02 -11.98 1.69
N PRO A 9 1.92 -12.03 0.92
CA PRO A 9 0.76 -11.17 1.12
C PRO A 9 0.12 -11.33 2.50
N LYS A 10 0.04 -12.56 3.03
CA LYS A 10 -0.54 -12.84 4.35
C LYS A 10 0.27 -12.21 5.49
N LYS A 11 1.61 -12.28 5.41
CA LYS A 11 2.50 -11.67 6.39
C LYS A 11 2.46 -10.14 6.34
N ALA A 12 2.45 -9.56 5.15
CA ALA A 12 2.35 -8.12 4.95
C ALA A 12 1.04 -7.55 5.53
N ARG A 13 -0.11 -8.21 5.26
CA ARG A 13 -1.42 -7.83 5.82
C ARG A 13 -1.43 -7.85 7.35
N LYS A 14 -0.89 -8.91 7.96
CA LYS A 14 -0.81 -9.01 9.44
C LYS A 14 0.04 -7.90 10.05
N ASN A 15 1.18 -7.58 9.44
CA ASN A 15 2.07 -6.53 9.92
C ASN A 15 1.44 -5.14 9.81
N PHE A 16 0.76 -4.84 8.69
CA PHE A 16 0.03 -3.59 8.51
C PHE A 16 -1.06 -3.41 9.57
N ARG A 17 -1.93 -4.42 9.75
CA ARG A 17 -3.02 -4.39 10.74
C ARG A 17 -2.51 -4.19 12.17
N ALA A 18 -1.43 -4.86 12.53
CA ALA A 18 -0.79 -4.68 13.84
C ALA A 18 -0.27 -3.24 14.04
N GLY A 19 0.30 -2.64 12.99
CA GLY A 19 0.76 -1.25 13.01
C GLY A 19 -0.37 -0.24 13.19
N VAL A 20 -1.49 -0.42 12.47
CA VAL A 20 -2.68 0.44 12.56
C VAL A 20 -3.31 0.35 13.96
N SER A 21 -3.56 -0.87 14.45
CA SER A 21 -4.11 -1.10 15.78
C SER A 21 -3.26 -0.45 16.89
N LYS A 22 -1.92 -0.49 16.76
CA LYS A 22 -1.02 0.14 17.74
C LYS A 22 -1.15 1.66 17.77
N ARG A 23 -1.39 2.32 16.63
CA ARG A 23 -1.48 3.79 16.52
C ARG A 23 -2.82 4.33 16.99
N LEU A 24 -3.90 3.61 16.74
CA LEU A 24 -5.25 4.05 17.08
C LEU A 24 -5.57 3.92 18.58
N HIS A 25 -4.72 3.22 19.36
CA HIS A 25 -4.92 2.92 20.78
C HIS A 25 -6.29 2.28 21.11
N SER A 26 -6.96 1.74 20.09
CA SER A 26 -8.30 1.17 20.16
C SER A 26 -8.33 -0.17 19.45
N LYS A 27 -9.12 -1.11 19.98
CA LYS A 27 -9.37 -2.38 19.28
C LYS A 27 -10.33 -2.11 18.12
N LEU A 28 -9.87 -2.32 16.90
CA LEU A 28 -10.72 -2.33 15.71
C LEU A 28 -11.43 -3.68 15.58
N SER A 29 -12.64 -3.67 15.01
CA SER A 29 -13.30 -4.91 14.62
C SER A 29 -12.57 -5.53 13.41
N PRO A 30 -12.65 -6.87 13.21
CA PRO A 30 -12.02 -7.52 12.06
C PRO A 30 -12.45 -6.93 10.70
N ASP A 31 -13.70 -6.51 10.58
CA ASP A 31 -14.26 -5.94 9.34
C ASP A 31 -13.67 -4.56 9.04
N VAL A 32 -13.55 -3.69 10.07
CA VAL A 32 -12.95 -2.36 9.93
C VAL A 32 -11.47 -2.47 9.54
N ASP A 33 -10.74 -3.39 10.16
CA ASP A 33 -9.36 -3.69 9.80
C ASP A 33 -9.21 -4.10 8.32
N ASP A 34 -10.15 -4.91 7.82
CA ASP A 34 -10.12 -5.40 6.45
C ASP A 34 -10.46 -4.31 5.45
N LEU A 35 -11.40 -3.42 5.77
CA LEU A 35 -11.71 -2.24 4.98
C LEU A 35 -10.52 -1.27 4.89
N ILE A 36 -9.85 -0.99 6.01
CA ILE A 36 -8.66 -0.12 6.03
C ILE A 36 -7.54 -0.74 5.17
N TYR A 37 -7.35 -2.06 5.25
CA TYR A 37 -6.34 -2.73 4.43
C TYR A 37 -6.68 -2.67 2.93
N LEU A 38 -7.95 -2.85 2.56
CA LEU A 38 -8.38 -2.73 1.16
C LEU A 38 -8.18 -1.30 0.64
N ASP A 39 -8.57 -0.30 1.43
CA ASP A 39 -8.39 1.11 1.07
C ASP A 39 -6.91 1.46 0.88
N PHE A 40 -6.04 0.98 1.78
CA PHE A 40 -4.59 1.11 1.63
C PHE A 40 -4.08 0.50 0.32
N LEU A 41 -4.57 -0.69 -0.07
CA LEU A 41 -4.14 -1.32 -1.33
C LEU A 41 -4.60 -0.53 -2.55
N ILE A 42 -5.82 0.02 -2.52
CA ILE A 42 -6.35 0.87 -3.59
C ILE A 42 -5.52 2.14 -3.71
N PHE A 43 -5.21 2.78 -2.58
CA PHE A 43 -4.36 3.97 -2.54
C PHE A 43 -2.97 3.68 -3.12
N MET A 44 -2.31 2.58 -2.72
CA MET A 44 -1.00 2.23 -3.23
C MET A 44 -1.01 1.95 -4.74
N ASP A 45 -2.05 1.28 -5.26
CA ASP A 45 -2.21 1.03 -6.70
C ASP A 45 -2.39 2.35 -7.48
N GLN A 46 -3.21 3.27 -6.96
CA GLN A 46 -3.39 4.60 -7.56
C GLN A 46 -2.11 5.42 -7.51
N LEU A 47 -1.39 5.40 -6.39
CA LEU A 47 -0.12 6.09 -6.24
C LEU A 47 0.90 5.62 -7.28
N VAL A 48 1.04 4.30 -7.45
CA VAL A 48 1.94 3.73 -8.46
C VAL A 48 1.52 4.16 -9.86
N LYS A 49 0.23 4.05 -10.23
CA LYS A 49 -0.25 4.45 -11.55
C LYS A 49 -0.01 5.93 -11.85
N ASN A 50 -0.29 6.80 -10.89
CA ASN A 50 -0.07 8.24 -11.03
C ASN A 50 1.42 8.56 -11.12
N THR A 51 2.26 7.85 -10.35
CA THR A 51 3.72 7.98 -10.43
C THR A 51 4.25 7.52 -11.78
N GLU A 52 3.81 6.37 -12.30
CA GLU A 52 4.17 5.88 -13.63
C GLU A 52 3.78 6.89 -14.74
N GLN A 53 2.61 7.52 -14.61
CA GLN A 53 2.19 8.59 -15.53
C GLN A 53 3.06 9.84 -15.43
N HIS A 54 3.42 10.26 -14.21
CA HIS A 54 4.30 11.40 -13.95
C HIS A 54 5.72 11.17 -14.52
N VAL A 55 6.27 9.97 -14.30
CA VAL A 55 7.59 9.53 -14.76
C VAL A 55 7.68 9.49 -16.29
N GLY A 56 6.56 9.14 -16.94
CA GLY A 56 6.40 9.20 -18.39
C GLY A 56 7.32 8.21 -19.12
N ARG A 57 8.36 8.72 -19.78
CA ARG A 57 9.31 7.89 -20.58
C ARG A 57 10.52 7.40 -19.78
N ARG A 58 10.71 7.91 -18.55
CA ARG A 58 11.79 7.42 -17.69
C ARG A 58 11.51 5.96 -17.33
N ARG A 59 12.56 5.14 -17.32
CA ARG A 59 12.48 3.69 -17.07
C ARG A 59 12.53 3.33 -15.59
N MET A 60 12.76 4.32 -14.73
CA MET A 60 12.96 4.17 -13.29
C MET A 60 12.14 5.24 -12.58
N ILE A 61 11.42 4.82 -11.55
CA ILE A 61 10.71 5.68 -10.62
C ILE A 61 11.73 6.09 -9.55
N GLU A 62 11.93 7.38 -9.37
CA GLU A 62 12.75 7.96 -8.30
C GLU A 62 11.83 8.40 -7.14
N PRO A 63 12.36 8.51 -5.91
CA PRO A 63 11.57 8.97 -4.76
C PRO A 63 10.86 10.31 -4.97
N GLU A 64 11.50 11.25 -5.66
CA GLU A 64 10.96 12.58 -5.96
C GLU A 64 9.70 12.52 -6.83
N ASP A 65 9.55 11.47 -7.64
CA ASP A 65 8.37 11.27 -8.49
C ASP A 65 7.15 10.87 -7.66
N ILE A 66 7.38 10.11 -6.59
CA ILE A 66 6.34 9.75 -5.63
C ILE A 66 5.96 10.98 -4.82
N GLU A 67 6.95 11.77 -4.36
CA GLU A 67 6.70 13.02 -3.64
C GLU A 67 5.87 14.00 -4.47
N ALA A 68 6.21 14.20 -5.75
CA ALA A 68 5.49 15.09 -6.66
C ALA A 68 4.03 14.66 -6.95
N VAL A 69 3.69 13.39 -6.77
CA VAL A 69 2.33 12.87 -6.93
C VAL A 69 1.53 12.91 -5.62
N LEU A 70 2.21 12.94 -4.48
CA LEU A 70 1.60 13.07 -3.15
C LEU A 70 1.27 14.53 -2.80
N GLU A 71 1.98 15.50 -3.39
CA GLU A 71 1.67 16.95 -3.33
C GLU A 71 0.43 17.33 -4.16
#